data_AF-A0A6S6SCG7-F1
#
_entry.id   AF-A0A6S6SCG7-F1
#
_cell.length_a   1.000
_cell.length_b   1.000
_cell.length_c   1.000
_cell.angle_alpha   90.00
_cell.angle_beta   90.00
_cell.angle_gamma   90.00
#
_symmetry.space_group_name_H-M   'P 1'
#
loop_
_entity.id
_entity.type
_entity.pdbx_description
1 polymer ?
#
loop_
_entity_poly.entity_id
_entity_poly.type
_entity_poly.pdbx_seq_one_letter_code
_entity_poly.pdbx_strand_id
1 'polypeptide(L)'
;MTTSITTYSKKIVLTFVIIFHAALLFATDQIPDLIICSGSTLYISHTFDEEFPLYPLLQDETYNSKMEKYDNQVLKLSACSSTGFYRGYQAIWELHNGTVYLREVLDCCTKEPLFDLKKIFGEKNVKEKGVRAFWLNGPLLISSKPFGLSSLLEEIKTVVLHLVKGQVPKKK
;
A
#
# COMPACT_ATOMS: atom_id res chain seq x y z
N MET A 1 -6.97 -51.73 -27.72
CA MET A 1 -7.84 -51.04 -26.74
C MET A 1 -7.04 -50.44 -25.56
N THR A 2 -5.83 -49.92 -25.78
CA THR A 2 -4.88 -49.52 -24.72
C THR A 2 -4.39 -48.07 -24.83
N THR A 3 -4.65 -47.40 -25.95
CA THR A 3 -4.27 -46.00 -26.22
C THR A 3 -5.16 -44.97 -25.51
N SER A 4 -6.40 -45.34 -25.16
CA SER A 4 -7.35 -44.43 -24.48
C SER A 4 -6.96 -44.21 -23.01
N ILE A 5 -6.75 -45.30 -22.25
CA ILE A 5 -6.48 -45.25 -20.80
C ILE A 5 -5.18 -44.50 -20.47
N THR A 6 -4.13 -44.70 -21.29
CA THR A 6 -2.84 -44.02 -21.14
C THR A 6 -2.90 -42.52 -21.44
N THR A 7 -3.89 -42.07 -22.22
CA THR A 7 -4.08 -40.65 -22.52
C THR A 7 -4.85 -39.95 -21.39
N TYR A 8 -5.85 -40.62 -20.81
CA TYR A 8 -6.60 -40.10 -19.66
C TYR A 8 -5.74 -39.98 -18.39
N SER A 9 -4.88 -40.96 -18.11
CA SER A 9 -3.97 -40.91 -16.95
C SER A 9 -2.95 -39.77 -17.05
N LYS A 10 -2.42 -39.50 -18.25
CA LYS A 10 -1.51 -38.37 -18.51
C LYS A 10 -2.17 -37.01 -18.25
N LYS A 11 -3.44 -36.85 -18.64
CA LYS A 11 -4.20 -35.60 -18.39
C LYS A 11 -4.45 -35.39 -16.90
N ILE A 12 -4.83 -36.44 -16.17
CA ILE A 12 -5.07 -36.37 -14.72
C ILE A 12 -3.78 -36.00 -13.97
N VAL A 13 -2.65 -36.64 -14.29
CA VAL A 13 -1.36 -36.31 -13.69
C VAL A 13 -0.98 -34.86 -13.98
N LEU A 14 -1.16 -34.38 -15.22
CA LEU A 14 -0.89 -32.99 -15.57
C LEU A 14 -1.77 -32.01 -14.78
N THR A 15 -3.05 -32.31 -14.59
CA THR A 15 -3.96 -31.50 -13.78
C THR A 15 -3.49 -31.43 -12.32
N PHE A 16 -3.11 -32.56 -11.71
CA PHE A 16 -2.57 -32.55 -10.34
C PHE A 16 -1.26 -31.78 -10.23
N VAL A 17 -0.37 -31.90 -11.23
CA VAL A 17 0.87 -31.11 -11.28
C VAL A 17 0.56 -29.61 -11.34
N ILE A 18 -0.39 -29.19 -12.17
CA ILE A 18 -0.79 -27.77 -12.28
C ILE A 18 -1.41 -27.28 -10.97
N ILE A 19 -2.33 -28.03 -10.36
CA ILE A 19 -2.97 -27.65 -9.08
C ILE A 19 -1.92 -27.56 -7.97
N PHE A 20 -1.01 -28.53 -7.89
CA PHE A 20 0.06 -28.54 -6.90
C PHE A 20 1.03 -27.36 -7.08
N HIS A 21 1.38 -27.02 -8.32
CA HIS A 21 2.20 -25.84 -8.61
C HIS A 21 1.47 -24.53 -8.28
N ALA A 22 0.18 -24.43 -8.60
CA ALA A 22 -0.63 -23.25 -8.27
C ALA A 22 -0.76 -23.05 -6.75
N ALA A 23 -0.84 -24.14 -5.98
CA ALA A 23 -0.89 -24.08 -4.52
C ALA A 23 0.44 -23.64 -3.87
N LEU A 24 1.55 -23.63 -4.62
CA LEU A 24 2.87 -23.17 -4.16
C LEU A 24 3.19 -21.73 -4.60
N LEU A 25 2.32 -21.09 -5.38
CA LEU A 25 2.46 -19.68 -5.74
C LEU A 25 1.94 -18.80 -4.58
N PHE A 26 2.86 -18.32 -3.76
CA PHE A 26 2.56 -17.31 -2.75
C PHE A 26 2.71 -15.92 -3.37
N ALA A 27 1.63 -15.14 -3.36
CA ALA A 27 1.72 -13.70 -3.59
C ALA A 27 2.40 -13.07 -2.37
N THR A 28 3.46 -12.30 -2.60
CA THR A 28 4.04 -11.47 -1.56
C THR A 28 3.18 -10.23 -1.38
N ASP A 29 2.67 -10.02 -0.18
CA ASP A 29 1.94 -8.81 0.16
C ASP A 29 2.82 -7.57 -0.02
N GLN A 30 2.20 -6.50 -0.48
CA GLN A 30 2.80 -5.17 -0.53
C GLN A 30 3.17 -4.70 0.87
N ILE A 31 4.33 -4.07 1.01
CA ILE A 31 4.67 -3.41 2.29
C ILE A 31 3.59 -2.36 2.61
N PRO A 32 3.02 -2.39 3.83
CA PRO A 32 2.02 -1.43 4.23
C PRO A 32 2.59 -0.03 4.36
N ASP A 33 1.70 0.95 4.22
CA ASP A 33 1.99 2.30 4.66
C ASP A 33 1.97 2.37 6.19
N LEU A 34 2.66 3.35 6.76
CA LEU A 34 2.73 3.54 8.21
C LEU A 34 1.88 4.74 8.60
N ILE A 35 1.16 4.65 9.72
CA ILE A 35 0.44 5.78 10.29
C ILE A 35 0.79 5.97 11.76
N ILE A 36 1.23 7.17 12.11
CA ILE A 36 1.59 7.56 13.47
C ILE A 36 0.33 8.09 14.17
N CYS A 37 -0.09 7.42 15.23
CA CYS A 37 -1.26 7.75 16.05
C CYS A 37 -0.83 7.94 17.50
N SER A 38 -0.86 9.17 18.02
CA SER A 38 -0.48 9.48 19.42
C SER A 38 0.90 8.92 19.82
N GLY A 39 1.87 8.95 18.90
CA GLY A 39 3.23 8.42 19.10
C GLY A 39 3.38 6.92 18.84
N SER A 40 2.30 6.16 18.65
CA SER A 40 2.34 4.76 18.22
C SER A 40 2.36 4.66 16.70
N THR A 41 3.13 3.73 16.15
CA THR A 41 3.10 3.44 14.71
C THR A 41 2.18 2.24 14.44
N LEU A 42 1.23 2.44 13.54
CA LEU A 42 0.29 1.43 13.07
C LEU A 42 0.45 1.25 11.56
N TYR A 43 -0.21 0.24 11.01
CA TYR A 43 -0.10 -0.14 9.61
C TYR A 43 -1.38 0.18 8.87
N ILE A 44 -1.25 0.70 7.64
CA ILE A 44 -2.33 0.77 6.66
C ILE A 44 -2.01 -0.34 5.65
N SER A 45 -2.72 -1.46 5.78
CA SER A 45 -2.55 -2.65 4.96
C SER A 45 -3.80 -2.86 4.11
N HIS A 46 -3.61 -3.07 2.82
CA HIS A 46 -4.68 -3.30 1.86
C HIS A 46 -4.28 -4.38 0.86
N THR A 47 -5.29 -5.04 0.30
CA THR A 47 -5.08 -6.09 -0.72
C THR A 47 -4.89 -5.49 -2.11
N PHE A 48 -5.55 -4.37 -2.39
CA PHE A 48 -5.51 -3.70 -3.69
C PHE A 48 -4.86 -2.33 -3.57
N ASP A 49 -4.05 -1.96 -4.57
CA ASP A 49 -3.31 -0.70 -4.58
C ASP A 49 -4.19 0.53 -4.46
N GLU A 50 -5.36 0.46 -5.10
CA GLU A 50 -6.36 1.50 -5.15
C GLU A 50 -7.06 1.80 -3.82
N GLU A 51 -6.85 0.94 -2.82
CA GLU A 51 -7.28 1.21 -1.45
C GLU A 51 -6.24 1.98 -0.63
N PHE A 52 -4.99 2.07 -1.10
CA PHE A 52 -3.97 2.82 -0.37
C PHE A 52 -4.17 4.33 -0.51
N PRO A 53 -3.89 5.13 0.54
CA PRO A 53 -4.38 6.50 0.60
C PRO A 53 -3.66 7.45 -0.36
N LEU A 54 -2.47 7.11 -0.86
CA LEU A 54 -1.77 7.93 -1.86
C LEU A 54 -2.30 7.68 -3.29
N TYR A 55 -2.89 6.51 -3.56
CA TYR A 55 -3.26 6.07 -4.90
C TYR A 55 -4.16 7.07 -5.67
N PRO A 56 -5.20 7.69 -5.08
CA PRO A 56 -6.03 8.65 -5.79
C PRO A 56 -5.26 9.85 -6.36
N LEU A 57 -4.17 10.26 -5.71
CA LEU A 57 -3.32 11.35 -6.22
C LEU A 57 -2.38 10.91 -7.34
N LEU A 58 -2.01 9.62 -7.39
CA LEU A 58 -1.22 9.06 -8.49
C LEU A 58 -2.05 8.98 -9.79
N GLN A 59 -3.38 8.93 -9.67
CA GLN A 59 -4.30 8.96 -10.80
C GLN A 59 -4.71 10.39 -11.22
N ASP A 60 -4.45 11.39 -10.39
CA ASP A 60 -4.77 12.80 -10.68
C ASP A 60 -3.61 13.44 -11.47
N GLU A 61 -3.86 13.84 -12.72
CA GLU A 61 -2.84 14.42 -13.61
C GLU A 61 -2.10 15.62 -13.00
N THR A 62 -2.76 16.43 -12.15
CA THR A 62 -2.18 17.61 -11.52
C THR A 62 -1.09 17.25 -10.51
N TYR A 63 -1.29 16.13 -9.82
CA TYR A 63 -0.34 15.64 -8.81
C TYR A 63 0.64 14.65 -9.42
N ASN A 64 0.15 13.74 -10.25
CA ASN A 64 0.96 12.75 -10.93
C ASN A 64 2.07 13.40 -11.75
N SER A 65 1.78 14.40 -12.59
CA SER A 65 2.83 15.09 -13.38
C SER A 65 3.94 15.73 -12.54
N LYS A 66 3.63 16.13 -11.29
CA LYS A 66 4.64 16.69 -10.36
C LYS A 66 5.45 15.61 -9.66
N MET A 67 4.87 14.43 -9.46
CA MET A 67 5.55 13.25 -8.90
C MET A 67 6.37 12.55 -9.99
N GLU A 68 5.81 12.44 -11.20
CA GLU A 68 6.43 11.98 -12.44
C GLU A 68 7.62 12.85 -12.82
N LYS A 69 7.67 14.16 -12.54
CA LYS A 69 8.90 14.94 -12.77
C LYS A 69 10.14 14.41 -12.01
N TYR A 70 9.94 13.59 -10.98
CA TYR A 70 10.99 12.85 -10.28
C TYR A 70 11.26 11.46 -10.91
N ASP A 71 10.80 11.23 -12.16
CA ASP A 71 10.82 9.99 -12.97
C ASP A 71 12.20 9.34 -13.12
N ASN A 72 13.28 10.08 -12.87
CA ASN A 72 14.59 9.44 -12.88
C ASN A 72 14.73 8.41 -11.72
N GLN A 73 13.75 8.34 -10.80
CA GLN A 73 13.66 7.37 -9.70
C GLN A 73 12.28 6.69 -9.54
N VAL A 74 11.21 7.14 -10.23
CA VAL A 74 9.84 6.68 -9.97
C VAL A 74 9.21 6.09 -11.22
N LEU A 75 9.40 4.77 -11.42
CA LEU A 75 8.64 3.80 -12.25
C LEU A 75 9.52 2.86 -13.10
N LYS A 76 10.83 3.09 -13.18
CA LYS A 76 11.75 1.94 -13.29
C LYS A 76 11.90 1.40 -11.89
N LEU A 77 11.12 0.35 -11.59
CA LEU A 77 11.37 -0.62 -10.51
C LEU A 77 12.75 -0.37 -9.90
N SER A 78 12.76 0.36 -8.77
CA SER A 78 13.93 0.46 -7.91
C SER A 78 14.60 -0.91 -7.91
N ALA A 79 15.92 -0.99 -8.09
CA ALA A 79 16.66 -2.25 -8.27
C ALA A 79 16.51 -3.28 -7.12
N CYS A 80 15.61 -3.07 -6.16
CA CYS A 80 15.06 -4.14 -5.34
C CYS A 80 14.35 -5.19 -6.21
N SER A 81 14.93 -6.36 -6.25
CA SER A 81 14.30 -7.60 -6.73
C SER A 81 13.23 -8.15 -5.77
N SER A 82 12.61 -7.30 -4.93
CA SER A 82 11.61 -7.74 -3.94
C SER A 82 10.20 -7.54 -4.49
N THR A 83 9.46 -8.64 -4.59
CA THR A 83 8.06 -8.64 -5.04
C THR A 83 7.10 -7.99 -4.04
N GLY A 84 7.52 -7.70 -2.80
CA GLY A 84 6.72 -6.96 -1.80
C GLY A 84 6.85 -5.43 -1.87
N PHE A 85 7.62 -4.90 -2.81
CA PHE A 85 7.83 -3.46 -3.03
C PHE A 85 7.33 -3.00 -4.40
N TYR A 86 6.31 -3.65 -4.93
CA TYR A 86 5.87 -3.41 -6.30
C TYR A 86 5.24 -2.02 -6.50
N ARG A 87 4.70 -1.37 -5.46
CA ARG A 87 4.29 0.05 -5.52
C ARG A 87 5.48 1.02 -5.65
N GLY A 88 6.71 0.58 -5.35
CA GLY A 88 7.93 1.39 -5.38
C GLY A 88 8.10 2.38 -4.23
N TYR A 89 7.06 2.59 -3.41
CA TYR A 89 7.11 3.52 -2.28
C TYR A 89 6.44 2.97 -1.01
N GLN A 90 6.78 3.58 0.11
CA GLN A 90 6.07 3.46 1.38
C GLN A 90 5.70 4.86 1.86
N ALA A 91 4.40 5.13 2.05
CA ALA A 91 3.96 6.42 2.57
C ALA A 91 3.90 6.39 4.11
N ILE A 92 4.31 7.50 4.72
CA ILE A 92 4.27 7.74 6.15
C ILE A 92 3.21 8.79 6.44
N TRP A 93 2.25 8.43 7.27
CA TRP A 93 1.09 9.23 7.63
C TRP A 93 1.12 9.58 9.13
N GLU A 94 0.39 10.61 9.53
CA GLU A 94 0.15 10.94 10.93
C GLU A 94 -1.32 11.30 11.15
N LEU A 95 -1.96 10.68 12.15
CA LEU A 95 -3.25 11.08 12.65
C LEU A 95 -3.04 12.02 13.84
N HIS A 96 -3.36 13.30 13.64
CA HIS A 96 -3.23 14.33 14.67
C HIS A 96 -4.54 15.11 14.81
N ASN A 97 -5.09 15.15 16.03
CA ASN A 97 -6.36 15.84 16.35
C ASN A 97 -7.50 15.50 15.38
N GLY A 98 -7.63 14.22 15.02
CA GLY A 98 -8.65 13.73 14.10
C GLY A 98 -8.41 14.09 12.63
N THR A 99 -7.26 14.65 12.27
CA THR A 99 -6.88 14.94 10.87
C THR A 99 -5.72 14.04 10.46
N VAL A 100 -5.83 13.45 9.27
CA VAL A 100 -4.77 12.64 8.65
C VAL A 100 -3.87 13.54 7.82
N TYR A 101 -2.56 13.38 8.01
CA TYR A 101 -1.52 14.09 7.28
C TYR A 101 -0.60 13.10 6.58
N LEU A 102 -0.24 13.40 5.33
CA LEU A 102 0.89 12.76 4.65
C LEU A 102 2.17 13.46 5.11
N ARG A 103 3.04 12.72 5.81
CA ARG A 103 4.32 13.25 6.31
C ARG A 103 5.40 13.15 5.26
N GLU A 104 5.58 11.95 4.71
CA GLU A 104 6.67 11.61 3.80
C GLU A 104 6.24 10.46 2.88
N VAL A 105 6.88 10.38 1.72
CA VAL A 105 6.77 9.24 0.81
C VAL A 105 8.19 8.79 0.52
N LEU A 106 8.51 7.57 0.94
CA LEU A 106 9.87 7.03 0.91
C LEU A 106 10.01 6.02 -0.22
N ASP A 107 11.20 5.99 -0.83
CA ASP A 107 11.58 4.92 -1.75
C ASP A 107 11.69 3.62 -0.96
N CYS A 108 11.08 2.55 -1.47
CA CYS A 108 11.06 1.29 -0.73
C CYS A 108 12.46 0.68 -0.53
N CYS A 109 13.42 0.95 -1.41
CA CYS A 109 14.77 0.40 -1.39
C CYS A 109 15.75 1.27 -0.61
N THR A 110 15.84 2.55 -0.94
CA THR A 110 16.83 3.45 -0.32
C THR A 110 16.34 3.99 1.02
N LYS A 111 15.03 3.95 1.26
CA LYS A 111 14.35 4.63 2.39
C LYS A 111 14.52 6.15 2.38
N GLU A 112 14.96 6.72 1.26
CA GLU A 112 15.08 8.16 1.09
C GLU A 112 13.73 8.76 0.64
N PRO A 113 13.43 10.04 0.97
CA PRO A 113 12.24 10.71 0.47
C PRO A 113 12.23 10.77 -1.06
N LEU A 114 11.15 10.28 -1.69
CA LEU A 114 11.00 10.27 -3.15
C LEU A 114 10.80 11.66 -3.74
N PHE A 115 10.13 12.53 -3.00
CA PHE A 115 9.89 13.91 -3.43
C PHE A 115 9.66 14.85 -2.25
N ASP A 116 9.92 16.12 -2.50
CA ASP A 116 9.60 17.20 -1.57
C ASP A 116 8.10 17.52 -1.65
N LEU A 117 7.37 17.27 -0.57
CA LEU A 117 5.94 17.58 -0.47
C LEU A 117 5.61 19.04 -0.77
N LYS A 118 6.52 19.99 -0.47
CA LYS A 118 6.30 21.41 -0.77
C LYS A 118 6.29 21.67 -2.27
N LYS A 119 7.09 20.93 -3.04
CA LYS A 119 7.10 21.05 -4.50
C LYS A 119 5.85 20.43 -5.13
N ILE A 120 5.34 19.34 -4.56
CA ILE A 120 4.12 18.67 -5.05
C ILE A 120 2.85 19.47 -4.70
N PHE A 121 2.67 19.77 -3.42
CA PHE A 121 1.44 20.33 -2.88
C PHE A 121 1.47 21.86 -2.72
N GLY A 122 2.64 22.49 -2.85
CA GLY A 122 2.86 23.92 -2.60
C GLY A 122 3.12 24.20 -1.12
N GLU A 123 4.08 25.10 -0.85
CA GLU A 123 4.55 25.40 0.52
C GLU A 123 3.43 25.74 1.50
N LYS A 124 2.42 26.50 1.06
CA LYS A 124 1.28 26.92 1.91
C LYS A 124 0.46 25.74 2.47
N ASN A 125 0.48 24.60 1.76
CA ASN A 125 -0.31 23.41 2.06
C ASN A 125 0.47 22.40 2.92
N VAL A 126 1.79 22.57 3.05
CA VAL A 126 2.63 21.77 3.94
C VAL A 126 2.73 22.47 5.29
N LYS A 127 2.33 21.79 6.36
CA LYS A 127 2.49 22.25 7.75
C LYS A 127 3.55 21.40 8.44
N GLU A 128 3.82 21.67 9.72
CA GLU A 128 4.77 20.91 10.54
C GLU A 128 4.50 19.40 10.50
N LYS A 129 3.22 19.01 10.50
CA LYS A 129 2.75 17.61 10.43
C LYS A 129 2.71 17.02 9.02
N GLY A 130 3.11 17.77 8.00
CA GLY A 130 3.00 17.39 6.59
C GLY A 130 1.78 17.99 5.90
N VAL A 131 1.29 17.30 4.86
CA VAL A 131 0.17 17.75 4.03
C VAL A 131 -1.11 17.12 4.54
N ARG A 132 -2.13 17.93 4.85
CA ARG A 132 -3.45 17.41 5.19
C ARG A 132 -3.97 16.57 4.02
N ALA A 133 -4.43 15.35 4.30
CA ALA A 133 -4.92 14.39 3.31
C ALA A 133 -6.35 14.72 2.83
N PHE A 134 -6.58 15.92 2.29
CA PHE A 134 -7.90 16.45 1.94
C PHE A 134 -8.63 15.64 0.86
N TRP A 135 -7.90 14.81 0.11
CA TRP A 135 -8.43 13.93 -0.93
C TRP A 135 -9.06 12.65 -0.35
N LEU A 136 -8.76 12.28 0.90
CA LEU A 136 -9.27 11.06 1.50
C LEU A 136 -10.73 11.21 1.94
N ASN A 137 -11.57 10.30 1.46
CA ASN A 137 -12.98 10.19 1.82
C ASN A 137 -13.34 8.70 1.93
N GLY A 138 -14.05 8.32 3.00
CA GLY A 138 -14.44 6.94 3.24
C GLY A 138 -13.62 6.23 4.32
N PRO A 139 -13.69 4.89 4.40
CA PRO A 139 -13.01 4.12 5.42
C PRO A 139 -11.50 4.05 5.19
N LEU A 140 -10.73 4.24 6.26
CA LEU A 140 -9.30 3.95 6.32
C LEU A 140 -9.08 2.91 7.42
N LEU A 141 -8.65 1.71 7.01
CA LEU A 141 -8.36 0.61 7.93
C LEU A 141 -6.93 0.75 8.45
N ILE A 142 -6.78 0.72 9.78
CA ILE A 142 -5.49 0.72 10.45
C ILE A 142 -5.38 -0.50 11.36
N SER A 143 -4.21 -1.11 11.43
CA SER A 143 -3.97 -2.32 12.20
C SER A 143 -2.70 -2.23 13.06
N SER A 144 -2.68 -2.98 14.16
CA SER A 144 -1.51 -3.09 15.04
C SER A 144 -0.34 -3.86 14.41
N LYS A 145 -0.61 -4.65 13.37
CA LYS A 145 0.36 -5.47 12.63
C LYS A 145 0.00 -5.51 11.14
N PRO A 146 0.98 -5.68 10.24
CA PRO A 146 0.68 -5.92 8.83
C PRO A 146 -0.22 -7.14 8.66
N PHE A 147 -1.17 -7.08 7.72
CA PHE A 147 -1.82 -8.30 7.24
C PHE A 147 -0.82 -9.12 6.43
N GLY A 148 -0.73 -10.42 6.73
CA GLY A 148 0.11 -11.34 5.99
C GLY A 148 0.22 -12.69 6.69
N LEU A 149 0.86 -13.66 6.03
CA LEU A 149 0.98 -15.02 6.55
C LEU A 149 1.71 -15.06 7.92
N SER A 150 2.66 -14.14 8.13
CA SER A 150 3.42 -14.03 9.38
C SER A 150 2.58 -13.58 10.58
N SER A 151 1.42 -12.96 10.36
CA SER A 151 0.53 -12.47 11.42
C SER A 151 -0.74 -13.31 11.60
N LEU A 152 -0.90 -14.43 10.87
CA LEU A 152 -2.08 -15.32 10.92
C LEU A 152 -2.39 -15.90 12.31
N LEU A 153 -1.37 -16.10 13.14
CA LEU A 153 -1.50 -16.68 14.48
C LEU A 153 -1.53 -15.62 15.59
N GLU A 154 -1.46 -14.34 15.22
CA GLU A 154 -1.33 -13.24 16.17
C GLU A 154 -2.64 -12.46 16.28
N GLU A 155 -2.95 -11.95 17.47
CA GLU A 155 -4.09 -11.05 17.63
C GLU A 155 -3.79 -9.72 16.92
N ILE A 156 -4.55 -9.43 15.87
CA ILE A 156 -4.47 -8.17 15.12
C ILE A 156 -5.60 -7.26 15.59
N LYS A 157 -5.25 -6.13 16.22
CA LYS A 157 -6.21 -5.09 16.57
C LYS A 157 -6.38 -4.17 15.38
N THR A 158 -7.62 -4.00 14.94
CA THR A 158 -7.97 -3.15 13.80
C THR A 158 -8.89 -2.03 14.21
N VAL A 159 -8.72 -0.86 13.61
CA VAL A 159 -9.63 0.28 13.75
C VAL A 159 -9.96 0.80 12.36
N VAL A 160 -11.22 1.15 12.12
CA VAL A 160 -11.66 1.80 10.88
C VAL A 160 -11.93 3.25 11.18
N LEU A 161 -11.20 4.14 10.50
CA LEU A 161 -11.43 5.58 10.54
C LEU A 161 -12.34 5.95 9.37
N HIS A 162 -13.53 6.47 9.64
CA HIS A 162 -14.39 7.04 8.60
C HIS A 162 -14.00 8.50 8.36
N LEU A 163 -13.36 8.77 7.22
CA LEU A 163 -12.80 10.07 6.88
C LEU A 163 -13.74 10.88 5.97
N VAL A 164 -13.78 12.19 6.22
CA VAL A 164 -14.36 13.19 5.33
C VAL A 164 -13.30 14.25 5.08
N LYS A 165 -12.80 14.35 3.85
CA LYS A 165 -11.68 15.24 3.47
C LYS A 165 -10.48 15.14 4.42
N GLY A 166 -10.08 13.89 4.71
CA GLY A 166 -8.97 13.55 5.60
C GLY A 166 -9.22 13.78 7.09
N GLN A 167 -10.47 14.01 7.51
CA GLN A 167 -10.81 14.23 8.92
C GLN A 167 -11.76 13.15 9.44
N VAL A 168 -11.52 12.68 10.66
CA VAL A 168 -12.47 11.89 11.44
C VAL A 168 -13.52 12.84 11.99
N PRO A 169 -14.80 12.74 11.56
CA PRO A 169 -15.86 13.61 12.05
C PRO A 169 -16.01 13.46 13.57
N LYS A 170 -16.13 14.57 14.28
CA LYS A 170 -16.52 14.53 15.70
C LYS A 170 -17.95 13.97 15.76
N LYS A 171 -18.17 12.93 16.58
CA LYS A 171 -19.53 12.54 16.94
C LYS A 171 -20.18 13.75 17.63
N LYS A 172 -21.31 14.20 17.08
CA LYS A 172 -22.15 15.23 17.70
C LYS A 172 -22.80 14.68 18.96
#